data_AF-A0A192TIG9-F1
#
_entry.id   AF-A0A192TIG9-F1
#
_cell.length_a   1.000
_cell.length_b   1.000
_cell.length_c   1.000
_cell.angle_alpha   90.00
_cell.angle_beta   90.00
_cell.angle_gamma   90.00
#
_symmetry.space_group_name_H-M   'P 1'
#
loop_
_entity.id
_entity.type
_entity.pdbx_description
1 polymer ?
#
loop_
_entity_poly.entity_id
_entity_poly.type
_entity_poly.pdbx_seq_one_letter_code
_entity_poly.pdbx_strand_id
1 'polypeptide(L)'
;MKEKKRVYEALVDGAMEGLTGEALYDFVKMRCPKATSKKIVRASLLALTDPHLKDRNILDVIYALAIKHRLDDGVLDDGDEEEPDEPAPFSQAVKQDISRLS
;
A
#
# COMPACT_ATOMS: atom_id res chain seq x y z
N MET A 1 1.70 -8.55 2.17
CA MET A 1 1.11 -7.51 3.07
C MET A 1 2.06 -6.43 3.63
N LYS A 2 3.37 -6.65 3.83
CA LYS A 2 4.24 -5.70 4.58
C LYS A 2 4.60 -4.41 3.83
N GLU A 3 4.74 -4.45 2.50
CA GLU A 3 5.24 -3.28 1.74
C GLU A 3 4.20 -2.15 1.59
N LYS A 4 2.91 -2.48 1.43
CA LYS A 4 1.84 -1.47 1.33
C LYS A 4 1.70 -0.66 2.63
N LYS A 5 1.80 -1.34 3.79
CA LYS A 5 1.84 -0.69 5.10
C LYS A 5 3.08 0.19 5.26
N ARG A 6 4.24 -0.23 4.75
CA ARG A 6 5.48 0.55 4.83
C ARG A 6 5.43 1.88 4.07
N VAL A 7 4.81 1.91 2.88
CA VAL A 7 4.67 3.17 2.13
C VAL A 7 3.70 4.12 2.84
N TYR A 8 2.61 3.58 3.39
CA TYR A 8 1.68 4.35 4.20
C TYR A 8 2.34 4.94 5.45
N GLU A 9 3.04 4.12 6.24
CA GLU A 9 3.79 4.55 7.42
C GLU A 9 4.83 5.62 7.06
N ALA A 10 5.57 5.44 5.97
CA ALA A 10 6.55 6.43 5.52
C ALA A 10 5.90 7.77 5.09
N LEU A 11 4.71 7.74 4.47
CA LEU A 11 3.97 8.95 4.11
C LEU A 11 3.51 9.71 5.34
N VAL A 12 2.94 8.99 6.32
CA VAL A 12 2.46 9.58 7.57
C VAL A 12 3.63 10.14 8.38
N ASP A 13 4.70 9.35 8.56
CA ASP A 13 5.89 9.78 9.31
C ASP A 13 6.53 11.02 8.67
N GLY A 14 6.73 11.01 7.34
CA GLY A 14 7.30 12.16 6.65
C GLY A 14 6.43 13.41 6.73
N ALA A 15 5.11 13.26 6.65
CA ALA A 15 4.18 14.38 6.82
C ALA A 15 4.14 14.88 8.27
N MET A 16 4.29 13.99 9.27
CA MET A 16 4.44 14.37 10.68
C MET A 16 5.74 15.13 10.95
N GLU A 17 6.81 14.83 10.22
CA GLU A 17 8.07 15.58 10.24
C GLU A 17 7.97 16.94 9.50
N GLY A 18 6.82 17.23 8.87
CA GLY A 18 6.57 18.48 8.14
C GLY A 18 7.10 18.49 6.72
N LEU A 19 7.48 17.33 6.17
CA LEU A 19 7.90 17.20 4.77
C LEU A 19 6.69 17.32 3.84
N THR A 20 6.86 18.04 2.74
CA THR A 20 5.79 18.24 1.74
C THR A 20 6.33 18.09 0.31
N GLY A 21 5.43 17.83 -0.64
CA GLY A 21 5.76 17.79 -2.06
C GLY A 21 6.90 16.82 -2.40
N GLU A 22 7.93 17.33 -3.08
CA GLU A 22 9.09 16.54 -3.52
C GLU A 22 9.94 16.02 -2.35
N ALA A 23 10.09 16.80 -1.27
CA ALA A 23 10.83 16.35 -0.09
C ALA A 23 10.14 15.14 0.58
N LEU A 24 8.81 15.12 0.61
CA LEU A 24 8.06 13.96 1.10
C LEU A 24 8.21 12.76 0.16
N TYR A 25 8.20 12.98 -1.15
CA TYR A 25 8.44 11.94 -2.14
C TYR A 25 9.81 11.29 -1.98
N ASP A 26 10.85 12.10 -1.88
CA ASP A 26 12.24 11.63 -1.72
C ASP A 26 12.41 10.85 -0.41
N PHE A 27 11.80 11.32 0.67
CA PHE A 27 11.78 10.60 1.94
C PHE A 27 11.13 9.22 1.81
N VAL A 28 9.96 9.16 1.16
CA VAL A 28 9.26 7.89 0.91
C VAL A 28 10.09 6.97 0.02
N LYS A 29 10.76 7.49 -1.01
CA LYS A 29 11.66 6.72 -1.88
C LYS A 29 12.91 6.22 -1.16
N MET A 30 13.48 7.02 -0.27
CA MET A 30 14.63 6.63 0.54
C MET A 30 14.28 5.47 1.48
N ARG A 31 13.11 5.52 2.13
CA ARG A 31 12.65 4.48 3.05
C ARG A 31 12.04 3.27 2.34
N CYS A 32 11.41 3.48 1.19
CA CYS A 32 10.77 2.47 0.36
C CYS A 32 11.20 2.64 -1.12
N PRO A 33 12.36 2.10 -1.52
CA PRO A 33 12.88 2.25 -2.90
C PRO A 33 11.93 1.72 -3.98
N LYS A 34 11.12 0.70 -3.64
CA LYS A 34 10.11 0.10 -4.52
C LYS A 34 8.77 0.84 -4.56
N ALA A 35 8.66 2.01 -3.94
CA ALA A 35 7.44 2.82 -3.98
C ALA A 35 7.27 3.40 -5.39
N THR A 36 6.28 2.93 -6.15
CA THR A 36 5.88 3.54 -7.42
C THR A 36 4.81 4.61 -7.16
N SER A 37 4.58 5.52 -8.10
CA SER A 37 3.50 6.51 -8.00
C SER A 37 2.15 5.83 -7.70
N LYS A 38 1.85 4.69 -8.35
CA LYS A 38 0.66 3.86 -8.09
C LYS A 38 0.56 3.42 -6.63
N LYS A 39 1.68 2.99 -6.02
CA LYS A 39 1.73 2.60 -4.59
C LYS A 39 1.55 3.80 -3.67
N ILE A 40 2.11 4.97 -4.02
CA ILE A 40 1.95 6.21 -3.25
C ILE A 40 0.49 6.66 -3.25
N VAL A 41 -0.17 6.67 -4.43
CA VAL A 41 -1.58 7.01 -4.54
C VAL A 41 -2.46 6.02 -3.77
N ARG A 42 -2.24 4.70 -3.91
CA ARG A 42 -2.98 3.69 -3.13
C ARG A 42 -2.79 3.87 -1.63
N ALA A 43 -1.57 4.11 -1.16
CA ALA A 43 -1.29 4.37 0.26
C ALA A 43 -1.96 5.65 0.77
N SER A 44 -2.02 6.69 -0.08
CA SER A 44 -2.71 7.94 0.23
C SER A 44 -4.23 7.76 0.33
N LEU A 45 -4.83 6.89 -0.47
CA LEU A 45 -6.24 6.54 -0.34
C LEU A 45 -6.53 5.71 0.92
N LEU A 46 -5.60 4.85 1.35
CA LEU A 46 -5.73 4.12 2.63
C LEU A 46 -5.79 5.09 3.82
N ALA A 47 -5.03 6.19 3.77
CA ALA A 47 -5.05 7.25 4.78
C ALA A 47 -6.47 7.85 5.00
N LEU A 48 -7.30 7.85 3.95
CA LEU A 48 -8.67 8.38 3.95
C LEU A 48 -9.64 7.48 4.74
N THR A 49 -9.33 6.19 4.75
CA THR A 49 -10.12 5.15 5.42
C THR A 49 -9.61 4.82 6.82
N ASP A 50 -8.47 5.39 7.23
CA ASP A 50 -7.89 5.15 8.54
C ASP A 50 -8.60 6.01 9.61
N PRO A 51 -9.36 5.41 10.54
CA PRO A 51 -10.05 6.15 11.59
C PRO A 51 -9.10 6.80 12.61
N HIS A 52 -7.83 6.40 12.64
CA HIS A 52 -6.82 6.93 13.56
C HIS A 52 -6.10 8.16 13.01
N LEU A 53 -6.10 8.38 11.69
CA LEU A 53 -5.46 9.52 11.06
C LEU A 53 -6.48 10.66 10.87
N LYS A 54 -6.59 11.55 11.86
CA LYS A 54 -7.56 12.66 11.86
C LYS A 54 -6.95 14.04 11.61
N ASP A 55 -5.63 14.12 11.55
CA ASP A 55 -4.95 15.38 11.32
C ASP A 55 -5.14 15.83 9.88
N ARG A 56 -5.85 16.95 9.71
CA ARG A 56 -6.14 17.51 8.38
C ARG A 56 -4.88 17.94 7.65
N ASN A 57 -3.90 18.50 8.35
CA ASN A 57 -2.68 18.97 7.71
C ASN A 57 -1.89 17.79 7.12
N ILE A 58 -1.80 16.68 7.87
CA ILE A 58 -1.15 15.46 7.39
C ILE A 58 -1.91 14.90 6.17
N LEU A 59 -3.24 14.82 6.25
CA LEU A 59 -4.05 14.35 5.14
C LEU A 59 -3.89 15.24 3.90
N ASP A 60 -3.96 16.56 4.06
CA ASP A 60 -3.82 17.54 2.96
C ASP A 60 -2.47 17.40 2.25
N VAL A 61 -1.39 17.24 3.01
CA VAL A 61 -0.04 17.04 2.48
C VAL A 61 0.05 15.74 1.68
N ILE A 62 -0.45 14.63 2.23
CA ILE A 62 -0.44 13.32 1.58
C ILE A 62 -1.29 13.36 0.29
N TYR A 63 -2.46 14.01 0.32
CA TYR A 63 -3.32 14.13 -0.86
C TYR A 63 -2.76 15.03 -1.94
N ALA A 64 -2.17 16.17 -1.56
CA ALA A 64 -1.51 17.05 -2.52
C ALA A 64 -0.44 16.28 -3.31
N LEU A 65 0.34 15.44 -2.62
CA LEU A 65 1.32 14.58 -3.26
C LEU A 65 0.67 13.54 -4.18
N ALA A 66 -0.39 12.86 -3.71
CA ALA A 66 -1.09 11.85 -4.50
C ALA A 66 -1.71 12.42 -5.79
N ILE A 67 -2.31 13.62 -5.71
CA ILE A 67 -2.90 14.31 -6.87
C ILE A 67 -1.81 14.64 -7.88
N LYS A 68 -0.68 15.20 -7.43
CA LYS A 68 0.46 15.50 -8.29
C LYS A 68 0.91 14.25 -9.06
N HIS A 69 1.14 13.15 -8.37
CA HIS A 69 1.54 11.90 -9.00
C HIS A 69 0.49 11.34 -9.97
N ARG A 70 -0.80 11.51 -9.67
CA ARG A 70 -1.87 11.07 -10.58
C ARG A 70 -1.91 11.87 -11.88
N LEU A 71 -1.61 13.17 -11.80
CA LEU A 71 -1.55 14.04 -12.97
C LEU A 71 -0.30 13.78 -13.82
N ASP A 72 0.82 13.44 -13.16
CA ASP A 72 2.11 13.18 -13.82
C ASP A 72 2.17 11.79 -14.49
N ASP A 73 1.57 10.75 -13.89
CA ASP A 73 1.69 9.36 -14.38
C ASP A 73 0.75 8.99 -15.54
N GLY A 74 -0.17 9.89 -15.92
CA GLY A 74 -0.87 9.83 -17.20
C GLY A 74 -1.73 8.60 -17.52
N VAL A 75 -1.87 7.54 -16.72
CA VAL A 75 -2.74 6.39 -17.04
C VAL A 75 -3.24 5.69 -15.77
N LEU A 76 -4.56 5.68 -15.59
CA LEU A 76 -5.27 4.68 -14.80
C LEU A 76 -5.20 3.35 -15.55
N ASP A 77 -4.13 2.60 -15.37
CA ASP A 77 -4.13 1.19 -15.73
C ASP A 77 -4.82 0.44 -14.59
N ASP A 78 -6.12 0.23 -14.75
CA ASP A 78 -7.01 -0.51 -13.84
C ASP A 78 -6.76 -2.04 -13.92
N GLY A 79 -5.49 -2.41 -13.98
CA GLY A 79 -5.03 -3.78 -13.74
C GLY A 79 -4.73 -3.94 -12.26
N ASP A 80 -5.59 -4.67 -11.56
CA ASP A 80 -5.21 -5.33 -10.32
C ASP A 80 -4.09 -6.33 -10.64
N GLU A 81 -2.86 -5.86 -10.52
CA GLU A 81 -1.73 -6.74 -10.22
C GLU A 81 -1.83 -7.07 -8.73
N GLU A 82 -2.77 -7.97 -8.40
CA GLU A 82 -2.46 -9.02 -7.44
C GLU A 82 -1.25 -9.76 -8.02
N GLU A 83 -0.03 -9.40 -7.58
CA GLU A 83 1.03 -10.41 -7.65
C GLU A 83 0.49 -11.65 -6.93
N PRO A 84 0.50 -12.84 -7.56
CA PRO A 84 0.02 -14.05 -6.93
C PRO A 84 0.88 -14.27 -5.69
N ASP A 85 0.28 -14.09 -4.50
CA ASP A 85 0.85 -14.60 -3.26
C ASP A 85 1.11 -16.09 -3.53
N GLU A 86 2.38 -16.48 -3.46
CA GLU A 86 2.85 -17.83 -3.70
C GLU A 86 1.93 -18.84 -2.98
N PRO A 87 1.54 -19.97 -3.61
CA PRO A 87 0.67 -20.93 -2.96
C PRO A 87 1.37 -21.47 -1.72
N ALA A 88 0.83 -21.15 -0.54
CA ALA A 88 1.28 -21.76 0.70
C ALA A 88 1.16 -23.29 0.57
N PRO A 89 2.26 -24.07 0.69
CA PRO A 89 2.14 -25.50 0.84
C PRO A 89 1.52 -25.77 2.22
N PHE A 90 0.92 -26.94 2.42
CA PHE A 90 0.16 -27.38 3.60
C PHE A 90 -1.33 -26.98 3.55
N SER A 91 -2.20 -27.82 2.99
CA SER A 91 -2.70 -28.97 3.74
C SER A 91 -3.09 -30.13 2.81
N GLN A 92 -2.23 -31.13 2.72
CA GLN A 92 -2.54 -32.43 2.12
C GLN A 92 -2.60 -33.46 3.26
N ALA A 93 -3.75 -33.53 3.93
CA ALA A 93 -4.18 -34.55 4.88
C ALA A 93 -5.65 -34.19 5.22
N VAL A 94 -6.70 -34.99 5.04
CA VAL A 94 -6.88 -36.43 5.22
C VAL A 94 -8.08 -36.84 4.35
N LYS A 95 -7.90 -37.78 3.41
CA LYS A 95 -8.99 -38.56 2.83
C LYS A 95 -8.59 -40.02 2.77
N GLN A 96 -8.58 -40.68 3.92
CA GLN A 96 -8.65 -42.13 4.02
C GLN A 96 -9.38 -42.47 5.31
N ASP A 97 -10.69 -42.71 5.24
CA ASP A 97 -11.34 -43.83 5.94
C ASP A 97 -12.85 -43.86 5.65
N ILE A 98 -13.27 -44.42 4.50
CA ILE A 98 -14.59 -45.06 4.37
C ILE A 98 -14.48 -46.18 3.33
N SER A 99 -13.88 -47.31 3.71
CA SER A 99 -14.03 -48.57 2.98
C SER A 99 -13.84 -49.76 3.91
N ARG A 100 -14.72 -49.88 4.91
CA ARG A 100 -14.99 -51.15 5.59
C ARG A 100 -16.48 -51.23 5.94
N LEU A 101 -17.28 -51.64 4.97
CA LEU A 101 -18.51 -52.38 5.25
C LEU A 101 -18.88 -53.23 4.03
N SER A 102 -18.32 -54.44 4.00
CA SER A 102 -18.88 -55.61 3.31
C SER A 102 -18.42 -56.87 4.03
#